data_AF-A0A956B452-F1
#
_entry.id   AF-A0A956B452-F1
#
_cell.length_a   1.000
_cell.length_b   1.000
_cell.length_c   1.000
_cell.angle_alpha   90.00
_cell.angle_beta   90.00
_cell.angle_gamma   90.00
#
_symmetry.space_group_name_H-M   'P 1'
#
loop_
_entity.id
_entity.type
_entity.pdbx_description
1 polymer ?
#
loop_
_entity_poly.entity_id
_entity_poly.type
_entity_poly.pdbx_seq_one_letter_code
_entity_poly.pdbx_strand_id
1 'polypeptide(L)'
;MSELGDIQTLVVLMFENRSFDNVLGHLSHPRFGRRHDIDGLGDPSKTIEYDNYCDNEVFRPCPTRDGPLDFDLPHDRESIAQQMDLQNGVPTMGGFVEAYRAKAPDRRVCSAPMSFLRPQDVPSTGFIAEHFAVCDRWFSPIASGTQPNRAMAFTGSSRIDDNLDLPVLKAIPHRPKELVFRWLSERRVPWRAYHSGLSFFSLFGNVLDLVLGPGFRNVRSLHSDMLKAPDADDPRVIFIEPEYGDSPVHLATPNDNHPPLVDGGSDATRSGGLHRQG
;
A
#
# COMPACT_ATOMS: atom_id res chain seq x y z
N MET A 1 5.11 32.48 -1.38
CA MET A 1 5.86 31.45 -0.63
C MET A 1 4.94 30.26 -0.52
N SER A 2 5.39 29.02 -0.75
CA SER A 2 4.51 27.87 -0.51
C SER A 2 4.21 27.81 1.00
N GLU A 3 2.93 27.94 1.35
CA GLU A 3 2.40 28.01 2.71
C GLU A 3 2.45 26.64 3.42
N LEU A 4 3.63 26.02 3.52
CA LEU A 4 3.80 24.84 4.39
C LEU A 4 3.35 25.14 5.83
N GLY A 5 3.36 26.41 6.23
CA GLY A 5 2.86 26.90 7.53
C GLY A 5 1.34 26.84 7.70
N ASP A 6 0.56 26.79 6.60
CA ASP A 6 -0.90 26.67 6.66
C ASP A 6 -1.35 25.23 6.98
N ILE A 7 -0.46 24.25 6.82
CA ILE A 7 -0.76 22.85 7.15
C ILE A 7 -0.77 22.69 8.67
N GLN A 8 -1.96 22.58 9.23
CA GLN A 8 -2.14 22.33 10.65
C GLN A 8 -1.94 20.86 11.00
N THR A 9 -2.57 19.97 10.24
CA THR A 9 -2.56 18.54 10.54
C THR A 9 -2.12 17.73 9.34
N LEU A 10 -1.16 16.83 9.56
CA LEU A 10 -0.74 15.84 8.58
C LEU A 10 -1.44 14.51 8.88
N VAL A 11 -2.13 13.94 7.88
CA VAL A 11 -2.71 12.60 7.98
C VAL A 11 -1.94 11.66 7.06
N VAL A 12 -1.48 10.54 7.62
CA VAL A 12 -0.71 9.51 6.93
C VAL A 12 -1.53 8.22 6.93
N LEU A 13 -1.90 7.76 5.74
CA LEU A 13 -2.55 6.49 5.49
C LEU A 13 -1.62 5.65 4.59
N MET A 14 -1.29 4.44 5.02
CA MET A 14 -0.37 3.57 4.29
C MET A 14 -0.96 2.18 4.12
N PHE A 15 -1.31 1.86 2.87
CA PHE A 15 -1.78 0.56 2.43
C PHE A 15 -0.63 -0.41 2.15
N GLU A 16 -0.95 -1.65 1.77
CA GLU A 16 -0.02 -2.71 1.41
C GLU A 16 -0.02 -3.01 -0.10
N ASN A 17 1.15 -3.38 -0.61
CA ASN A 17 1.41 -4.31 -1.72
C ASN A 17 0.63 -4.14 -3.04
N ARG A 18 0.35 -2.90 -3.42
CA ARG A 18 -0.18 -2.51 -4.74
C ARG A 18 0.80 -1.59 -5.47
N SER A 19 1.11 -1.88 -6.74
CA SER A 19 1.94 -1.00 -7.57
C SER A 19 1.13 0.20 -8.08
N PHE A 20 1.84 1.27 -8.46
CA PHE A 20 1.22 2.45 -9.07
C PHE A 20 0.40 2.07 -10.31
N ASP A 21 0.98 1.29 -11.22
CA ASP A 21 0.30 0.86 -12.44
C ASP A 21 -0.92 -0.02 -12.17
N ASN A 22 -0.90 -0.83 -11.10
CA ASN A 22 -2.04 -1.66 -10.73
C ASN A 22 -3.26 -0.81 -10.32
N VAL A 23 -3.06 0.28 -9.57
CA VAL A 23 -4.18 1.07 -9.01
C VAL A 23 -4.49 2.29 -9.86
N LEU A 24 -3.47 3.03 -10.31
CA LEU A 24 -3.58 4.33 -10.98
C LEU A 24 -3.01 4.36 -12.40
N GLY A 25 -2.43 3.26 -12.90
CA GLY A 25 -1.91 3.19 -14.28
C GLY A 25 -2.97 3.49 -15.34
N HIS A 26 -4.24 3.22 -15.05
CA HIS A 26 -5.36 3.55 -15.93
C HIS A 26 -5.55 5.06 -16.17
N LEU A 27 -4.98 5.93 -15.34
CA LEU A 27 -5.13 7.38 -15.47
C LEU A 27 -4.58 7.90 -16.81
N SER A 28 -3.44 7.39 -17.29
CA SER A 28 -2.87 7.79 -18.58
C SER A 28 -3.35 6.95 -19.77
N HIS A 29 -4.06 5.85 -19.50
CA HIS A 29 -4.49 4.91 -20.52
C HIS A 29 -5.53 5.51 -21.50
N PRO A 30 -5.43 5.28 -22.83
CA PRO A 30 -6.25 5.95 -23.86
C PRO A 30 -7.72 5.51 -23.87
N ARG A 31 -8.06 4.39 -23.23
CA ARG A 31 -9.46 3.96 -23.06
C ARG A 31 -10.08 4.43 -21.75
N PHE A 32 -9.28 4.94 -20.81
CA PHE A 32 -9.71 5.32 -19.47
C PHE A 32 -9.41 6.82 -19.25
N GLY A 33 -8.44 7.17 -18.40
CA GLY A 33 -8.27 8.55 -17.95
C GLY A 33 -7.68 9.52 -18.99
N ARG A 34 -6.88 9.05 -19.96
CA ARG A 34 -6.22 9.90 -20.98
C ARG A 34 -5.42 11.08 -20.41
N ARG A 35 -4.94 10.98 -19.18
CA ARG A 35 -4.09 12.00 -18.57
C ARG A 35 -2.70 11.95 -19.17
N HIS A 36 -2.24 13.08 -19.68
CA HIS A 36 -0.89 13.22 -20.25
C HIS A 36 0.14 13.74 -19.24
N ASP A 37 -0.32 14.13 -18.05
CA ASP A 37 0.48 14.62 -16.94
C ASP A 37 0.87 13.54 -15.93
N ILE A 38 0.50 12.27 -16.18
CA ILE A 38 0.75 11.13 -15.30
C ILE A 38 1.59 10.07 -16.03
N ASP A 39 2.68 9.64 -15.39
CA ASP A 39 3.54 8.53 -15.79
C ASP A 39 2.90 7.16 -15.47
N GLY A 40 1.86 6.80 -16.23
CA GLY A 40 1.14 5.51 -16.11
C GLY A 40 1.23 4.61 -17.35
N LEU A 41 0.26 3.71 -17.53
CA LEU A 41 0.31 2.61 -18.51
C LEU A 41 0.14 2.96 -20.00
N GLY A 42 -0.14 4.21 -20.40
CA GLY A 42 -0.19 4.57 -21.83
C GLY A 42 -1.10 3.64 -22.67
N ASP A 43 -0.69 3.27 -23.89
CA ASP A 43 -1.36 2.24 -24.72
C ASP A 43 -0.54 0.93 -24.71
N PRO A 44 -0.88 -0.06 -23.86
CA PRO A 44 -0.09 -1.29 -23.76
C PRO A 44 0.05 -2.05 -25.08
N SER A 45 -0.90 -1.89 -26.02
CA SER A 45 -0.82 -2.57 -27.32
C SER A 45 0.28 -2.02 -28.24
N LYS A 46 0.88 -0.89 -27.88
CA LYS A 46 1.92 -0.19 -28.67
C LYS A 46 3.24 0.00 -27.91
N THR A 47 3.32 -0.46 -26.67
CA THR A 47 4.50 -0.31 -25.82
C THR A 47 5.16 -1.68 -25.66
N ILE A 48 6.24 -1.91 -26.40
CA ILE A 48 6.95 -3.20 -26.41
C ILE A 48 7.71 -3.45 -25.09
N GLU A 49 8.05 -2.38 -24.39
CA GLU A 49 8.73 -2.40 -23.09
C GLU A 49 7.87 -3.04 -21.98
N TYR A 50 6.58 -3.23 -22.23
CA TYR A 50 5.69 -3.94 -21.30
C TYR A 50 5.64 -5.45 -21.52
N ASP A 51 6.30 -5.96 -22.56
CA ASP A 51 6.26 -7.37 -22.91
C ASP A 51 6.94 -8.21 -21.82
N ASN A 52 6.14 -9.07 -21.20
CA ASN A 52 6.62 -10.15 -20.33
C ASN A 52 6.34 -11.49 -21.02
N TYR A 53 7.24 -12.46 -20.87
CA TYR A 53 7.19 -13.70 -21.64
C TYR A 53 7.01 -14.92 -20.73
N CYS A 54 6.17 -15.87 -21.14
CA CYS A 54 6.02 -17.16 -20.48
C CYS A 54 5.46 -18.21 -21.47
N ASP A 55 6.06 -19.39 -21.55
CA ASP A 55 5.64 -20.47 -22.47
C ASP A 55 5.48 -20.04 -23.95
N ASN A 56 6.34 -19.12 -24.42
CA ASN A 56 6.28 -18.48 -25.74
C ASN A 56 5.05 -17.58 -25.98
N GLU A 57 4.29 -17.26 -24.93
CA GLU A 57 3.23 -16.26 -24.96
C GLU A 57 3.74 -14.91 -24.42
N VAL A 58 3.18 -13.83 -24.95
CA VAL A 58 3.45 -12.46 -24.52
C VAL A 58 2.31 -11.97 -23.64
N PHE A 59 2.67 -11.44 -22.48
CA PHE A 59 1.76 -10.84 -21.52
C PHE A 59 2.06 -9.35 -21.42
N ARG A 60 1.00 -8.54 -21.48
CA ARG A 60 1.05 -7.09 -21.37
C ARG A 60 0.03 -6.62 -20.34
N PRO A 61 0.20 -5.40 -19.79
CA PRO A 61 -0.76 -4.79 -18.90
C PRO A 61 -2.19 -4.89 -19.42
N CYS A 62 -3.08 -5.50 -18.65
CA CYS A 62 -4.47 -5.74 -19.05
C CYS A 62 -5.45 -5.30 -17.95
N PRO A 63 -6.59 -4.69 -18.33
CA PRO A 63 -7.56 -4.24 -17.35
C PRO A 63 -8.26 -5.43 -16.72
N THR A 64 -8.34 -5.46 -15.40
CA THR A 64 -9.09 -6.44 -14.63
C THR A 64 -10.18 -5.77 -13.80
N ARG A 65 -11.18 -6.54 -13.39
CA ARG A 65 -12.09 -6.13 -12.30
C ARG A 65 -11.36 -6.31 -10.98
N ASP A 66 -11.68 -5.48 -9.99
CA ASP A 66 -11.25 -5.80 -8.64
C ASP A 66 -11.93 -7.10 -8.18
N GLY A 67 -11.15 -7.93 -7.52
CA GLY A 67 -11.47 -9.31 -7.26
C GLY A 67 -10.32 -10.02 -6.56
N PRO A 68 -10.60 -11.11 -5.84
CA PRO A 68 -9.54 -11.84 -5.19
C PRO A 68 -8.61 -12.46 -6.23
N LEU A 69 -7.31 -12.44 -5.94
CA LEU A 69 -6.33 -13.22 -6.71
C LEU A 69 -6.26 -14.64 -6.15
N ASP A 70 -5.94 -15.61 -6.99
CA ASP A 70 -5.83 -16.97 -6.49
C ASP A 70 -4.56 -17.15 -5.62
N PHE A 71 -3.54 -16.33 -5.86
CA PHE A 71 -2.24 -16.36 -5.19
C PHE A 71 -1.74 -14.92 -4.97
N ASP A 72 -1.04 -14.70 -3.87
CA ASP A 72 -0.41 -13.42 -3.59
C ASP A 72 0.72 -13.14 -4.60
N LEU A 73 0.88 -11.89 -5.00
CA LEU A 73 1.93 -11.52 -5.94
C LEU A 73 3.27 -11.54 -5.20
N PRO A 74 4.31 -12.16 -5.78
CA PRO A 74 5.57 -12.28 -5.07
C PRO A 74 6.24 -10.91 -4.95
N HIS A 75 6.60 -10.55 -3.73
CA HIS A 75 7.05 -9.20 -3.38
C HIS A 75 8.24 -9.21 -2.40
N ASP A 76 8.89 -10.37 -2.25
CA ASP A 76 10.17 -10.51 -1.56
C ASP A 76 11.34 -10.02 -2.42
N ARG A 77 12.52 -9.83 -1.82
CA ARG A 77 13.71 -9.28 -2.49
C ARG A 77 14.14 -10.09 -3.71
N GLU A 78 14.13 -11.41 -3.61
CA GLU A 78 14.54 -12.31 -4.71
C GLU A 78 13.57 -12.17 -5.88
N SER A 79 12.28 -12.21 -5.59
CA SER A 79 11.22 -12.05 -6.58
C SER A 79 11.26 -10.69 -7.27
N ILE A 80 11.48 -9.60 -6.54
CA ILE A 80 11.61 -8.26 -7.12
C ILE A 80 12.85 -8.17 -8.02
N ALA A 81 13.98 -8.78 -7.62
CA ALA A 81 15.16 -8.82 -8.47
C ALA A 81 14.90 -9.57 -9.79
N GLN A 82 14.11 -10.65 -9.75
CA GLN A 82 13.67 -11.36 -10.96
C GLN A 82 12.73 -10.50 -11.81
N GLN A 83 11.77 -9.80 -11.20
CA GLN A 83 10.84 -8.90 -11.89
C GLN A 83 11.57 -7.78 -12.66
N MET A 84 12.58 -7.18 -12.03
CA MET A 84 13.38 -6.12 -12.63
C MET A 84 14.16 -6.57 -13.86
N ASP A 85 14.50 -7.87 -13.96
CA ASP A 85 15.26 -8.49 -15.06
C ASP A 85 16.43 -7.62 -15.53
N LEU A 86 17.50 -7.56 -14.74
CA LEU A 86 18.66 -6.72 -15.06
C LEU A 86 19.47 -7.32 -16.22
N GLN A 87 19.46 -6.64 -17.36
CA GLN A 87 20.31 -6.95 -18.51
C GLN A 87 21.41 -5.90 -18.64
N ASN A 88 22.68 -6.33 -18.55
CA ASN A 88 23.84 -5.44 -18.54
C ASN A 88 23.74 -4.30 -17.50
N GLY A 89 23.13 -4.59 -16.34
CA GLY A 89 22.93 -3.62 -15.25
C GLY A 89 21.75 -2.66 -15.44
N VAL A 90 20.97 -2.81 -16.52
CA VAL A 90 19.76 -2.02 -16.77
C VAL A 90 18.54 -2.90 -16.53
N PRO A 91 17.59 -2.51 -15.66
CA PRO A 91 16.36 -3.26 -15.47
C PRO A 91 15.48 -3.16 -16.72
N THR A 92 15.13 -4.29 -17.33
CA THR A 92 14.22 -4.34 -18.48
C THR A 92 12.76 -4.40 -18.07
N MET A 93 12.48 -4.76 -16.80
CA MET A 93 11.13 -4.95 -16.27
C MET A 93 10.34 -6.08 -16.96
N GLY A 94 11.04 -7.05 -17.57
CA GLY A 94 10.44 -8.16 -18.33
C GLY A 94 10.15 -9.43 -17.53
N GLY A 95 10.44 -9.45 -16.22
CA GLY A 95 10.46 -10.68 -15.41
C GLY A 95 9.24 -10.91 -14.51
N PHE A 96 8.19 -10.09 -14.58
CA PHE A 96 7.04 -10.19 -13.67
C PHE A 96 6.29 -11.50 -13.78
N VAL A 97 6.03 -11.95 -15.01
CA VAL A 97 5.31 -13.20 -15.23
C VAL A 97 6.14 -14.41 -14.83
N GLU A 98 7.45 -14.38 -15.09
CA GLU A 98 8.37 -15.46 -14.72
C GLU A 98 8.50 -15.57 -13.20
N ALA A 99 8.65 -14.44 -12.49
CA ALA A 99 8.70 -14.40 -11.03
C ALA A 99 7.43 -14.95 -10.40
N TYR A 100 6.26 -14.58 -10.93
CA TYR A 100 4.98 -15.13 -10.48
C TYR A 100 4.90 -16.64 -10.70
N ARG A 101 5.28 -17.13 -11.89
CA ARG A 101 5.27 -18.57 -12.19
C ARG A 101 6.22 -19.36 -11.29
N ALA A 102 7.39 -18.82 -10.95
CA ALA A 102 8.35 -19.48 -10.08
C ALA A 102 7.78 -19.77 -8.68
N LYS A 103 6.91 -18.88 -8.16
CA LYS A 103 6.25 -19.05 -6.85
C LYS A 103 4.89 -19.75 -6.94
N ALA A 104 4.28 -19.80 -8.13
CA ALA A 104 2.99 -20.45 -8.39
C ALA A 104 3.00 -21.39 -9.61
N PRO A 105 3.84 -22.45 -9.61
CA PRO A 105 4.11 -23.27 -10.81
C PRO A 105 2.89 -24.02 -11.36
N ASP A 106 1.94 -24.41 -10.49
CA ASP A 106 0.75 -25.16 -10.88
C ASP A 106 -0.40 -24.28 -11.41
N ARG A 107 -0.21 -22.95 -11.46
CA ARG A 107 -1.28 -22.00 -11.80
C ARG A 107 -1.07 -21.42 -13.19
N ARG A 108 -2.11 -21.52 -14.03
CA ARG A 108 -2.13 -20.97 -15.40
C ARG A 108 -2.28 -19.44 -15.46
N VAL A 109 -2.24 -18.74 -14.33
CA VAL A 109 -2.67 -17.33 -14.21
C VAL A 109 -1.50 -16.37 -14.46
N CYS A 110 -0.80 -16.55 -15.58
CA CYS A 110 0.35 -15.72 -15.96
C CYS A 110 -0.02 -14.23 -16.22
N SER A 111 -1.31 -13.86 -16.18
CA SER A 111 -1.77 -12.48 -16.34
C SER A 111 -1.99 -11.70 -15.03
N ALA A 112 -2.06 -12.37 -13.87
CA ALA A 112 -2.28 -11.69 -12.58
C ALA A 112 -1.27 -10.56 -12.29
N PRO A 113 0.06 -10.79 -12.42
CA PRO A 113 1.04 -9.71 -12.21
C PRO A 113 0.96 -8.60 -13.26
N MET A 114 0.36 -8.87 -14.41
CA MET A 114 0.18 -7.90 -15.51
C MET A 114 -1.19 -7.22 -15.46
N SER A 115 -1.95 -7.36 -14.37
CA SER A 115 -3.29 -6.78 -14.28
C SER A 115 -3.29 -5.36 -13.70
N PHE A 116 -4.21 -4.52 -14.16
CA PHE A 116 -4.48 -3.22 -13.56
C PHE A 116 -5.99 -2.95 -13.39
N LEU A 117 -6.34 -2.22 -12.35
CA LEU A 117 -7.71 -1.90 -11.98
C LEU A 117 -8.29 -0.81 -12.88
N ARG A 118 -9.57 -0.95 -13.24
CA ARG A 118 -10.29 0.05 -14.05
C ARG A 118 -10.81 1.17 -13.14
N PRO A 119 -11.16 2.35 -13.67
CA PRO A 119 -11.64 3.48 -12.85
C PRO A 119 -12.75 3.11 -11.85
N GLN A 120 -13.72 2.31 -12.30
CA GLN A 120 -14.85 1.87 -11.45
C GLN A 120 -14.48 0.86 -10.35
N ASP A 121 -13.31 0.25 -10.43
CA ASP A 121 -12.82 -0.73 -9.47
C ASP A 121 -11.97 -0.09 -8.35
N VAL A 122 -11.64 1.20 -8.47
CA VAL A 122 -10.89 1.97 -7.46
C VAL A 122 -11.58 3.30 -7.14
N PRO A 123 -12.89 3.32 -6.80
CA PRO A 123 -13.68 4.56 -6.75
C PRO A 123 -13.12 5.60 -5.77
N SER A 124 -12.67 5.17 -4.58
CA SER A 124 -12.11 6.08 -3.57
C SER A 124 -10.76 6.64 -4.00
N THR A 125 -9.82 5.78 -4.41
CA THR A 125 -8.47 6.18 -4.80
C THR A 125 -8.49 6.99 -6.10
N GLY A 126 -9.33 6.59 -7.06
CA GLY A 126 -9.56 7.31 -8.32
C GLY A 126 -10.13 8.71 -8.09
N PHE A 127 -11.12 8.85 -7.19
CA PHE A 127 -11.65 10.17 -6.81
C PHE A 127 -10.56 11.08 -6.23
N ILE A 128 -9.74 10.56 -5.31
CA ILE A 128 -8.63 11.34 -4.72
C ILE A 128 -7.63 11.74 -5.81
N ALA A 129 -7.25 10.82 -6.70
CA ALA A 129 -6.30 11.08 -7.76
C ALA A 129 -6.80 12.09 -8.82
N GLU A 130 -8.12 12.20 -9.01
CA GLU A 130 -8.75 13.18 -9.91
C GLU A 130 -8.80 14.58 -9.29
N HIS A 131 -8.96 14.69 -7.98
CA HIS A 131 -9.19 15.96 -7.29
C HIS A 131 -7.97 16.50 -6.52
N PHE A 132 -6.93 15.70 -6.34
CA PHE A 132 -5.73 16.06 -5.58
C PHE A 132 -4.45 15.71 -6.34
N ALA A 133 -3.31 16.11 -5.76
CA ALA A 133 -2.01 15.83 -6.34
C ALA A 133 -1.68 14.33 -6.28
N VAL A 134 -1.11 13.81 -7.38
CA VAL A 134 -0.61 12.45 -7.50
C VAL A 134 0.91 12.51 -7.64
N CYS A 135 1.62 11.71 -6.85
CA CYS A 135 3.05 11.48 -7.02
C CYS A 135 3.26 10.22 -7.88
N ASP A 136 3.45 10.38 -9.18
CA ASP A 136 3.61 9.29 -10.16
C ASP A 136 5.06 8.77 -10.29
N ARG A 137 5.98 9.34 -9.51
CA ARG A 137 7.39 8.91 -9.40
C ARG A 137 7.81 8.72 -7.94
N TRP A 138 6.94 8.09 -7.16
CA TRP A 138 7.17 7.74 -5.76
C TRP A 138 7.52 6.25 -5.62
N PHE A 139 8.78 5.97 -5.30
CA PHE A 139 9.30 4.60 -5.26
C PHE A 139 9.53 4.14 -3.82
N SER A 140 9.41 2.83 -3.59
CA SER A 140 9.91 2.23 -2.37
C SER A 140 11.43 2.44 -2.28
N PRO A 141 11.97 2.85 -1.12
CA PRO A 141 13.40 3.11 -0.98
C PRO A 141 14.25 1.83 -1.08
N ILE A 142 13.66 0.67 -0.81
CA ILE A 142 14.33 -0.63 -0.88
C ILE A 142 13.48 -1.53 -1.79
N ALA A 143 14.09 -2.09 -2.84
CA ALA A 143 13.48 -3.08 -3.73
C ALA A 143 13.32 -4.42 -3.01
N SER A 144 12.35 -4.48 -2.10
CA SER A 144 12.11 -5.57 -1.15
C SER A 144 10.72 -5.45 -0.52
N GLY A 145 10.38 -6.35 0.39
CA GLY A 145 9.07 -6.45 1.01
C GLY A 145 8.69 -5.32 1.98
N THR A 146 7.56 -5.52 2.64
CA THR A 146 6.90 -4.57 3.53
C THR A 146 7.77 -4.07 4.70
N GLN A 147 8.43 -4.97 5.44
CA GLN A 147 9.14 -4.63 6.67
C GLN A 147 10.30 -3.63 6.47
N PRO A 148 11.24 -3.83 5.52
CA PRO A 148 12.32 -2.86 5.29
C PRO A 148 11.79 -1.50 4.83
N ASN A 149 10.73 -1.46 4.02
CA ASN A 149 10.16 -0.22 3.51
C ASN A 149 9.36 0.54 4.58
N ARG A 150 8.59 -0.15 5.44
CA ARG A 150 7.95 0.47 6.61
C ARG A 150 8.98 0.93 7.65
N ALA A 151 10.10 0.23 7.81
CA ALA A 151 11.22 0.70 8.63
C ALA A 151 11.80 2.03 8.11
N MET A 152 12.04 2.14 6.79
CA MET A 152 12.44 3.39 6.15
C MET A 152 11.39 4.50 6.38
N ALA A 153 10.11 4.20 6.15
CA ALA A 153 9.04 5.19 6.25
C ALA A 153 8.86 5.76 7.67
N PHE A 154 8.98 4.91 8.69
CA PHE A 154 8.68 5.30 10.08
C PHE A 154 9.90 5.56 10.95
N THR A 155 11.10 5.26 10.46
CA THR A 155 12.35 5.48 11.21
C THR A 155 13.43 6.22 10.41
N GLY A 156 13.20 6.52 9.12
CA GLY A 156 14.16 7.19 8.26
C GLY A 156 15.37 6.33 7.86
N SER A 157 15.43 5.07 8.29
CA SER A 157 16.45 4.11 7.90
C SER A 157 15.91 2.68 7.99
N SER A 158 16.57 1.72 7.35
CA SER A 158 16.31 0.30 7.58
C SER A 158 17.61 -0.41 7.92
N ARG A 159 17.51 -1.39 8.82
CA ARG A 159 18.60 -2.29 9.22
C ARG A 159 18.43 -3.70 8.65
N ILE A 160 17.39 -3.88 7.85
CA ILE A 160 17.06 -5.10 7.13
C ILE A 160 16.80 -4.72 5.67
N ASP A 161 17.02 -5.66 4.78
CA ASP A 161 16.83 -5.49 3.35
C ASP A 161 15.87 -6.54 2.75
N ASP A 162 15.23 -7.33 3.62
CA ASP A 162 14.12 -8.23 3.34
C ASP A 162 13.22 -8.43 4.58
N ASN A 163 12.03 -8.97 4.36
CA ASN A 163 11.12 -9.37 5.41
C ASN A 163 11.78 -10.45 6.28
N LEU A 164 11.78 -10.22 7.59
CA LEU A 164 12.27 -11.21 8.53
C LEU A 164 11.18 -12.24 8.81
N ASP A 165 11.54 -13.52 8.82
CA ASP A 165 10.71 -14.62 9.34
C ASP A 165 10.70 -14.55 10.88
N LEU A 166 9.84 -13.67 11.41
CA LEU A 166 9.79 -13.35 12.82
C LEU A 166 8.55 -13.98 13.48
N PRO A 167 8.69 -14.62 14.65
CA PRO A 167 7.54 -14.78 15.52
C PRO A 167 7.03 -13.40 15.94
N VAL A 168 5.71 -13.29 16.14
CA VAL A 168 4.86 -12.10 16.39
C VAL A 168 5.39 -11.04 17.37
N LEU A 169 6.47 -11.32 18.12
CA LEU A 169 7.05 -10.46 19.17
C LEU A 169 8.56 -10.20 19.02
N LYS A 170 9.20 -10.51 17.88
CA LYS A 170 10.58 -10.10 17.62
C LYS A 170 10.62 -8.81 16.80
N ALA A 171 11.48 -7.90 17.25
CA ALA A 171 11.55 -6.51 16.83
C ALA A 171 12.17 -6.33 15.45
N ILE A 172 11.47 -5.66 14.53
CA ILE A 172 12.10 -4.98 13.40
C ILE A 172 13.19 -4.06 13.96
N PRO A 173 14.47 -4.30 13.62
CA PRO A 173 15.57 -3.57 14.24
C PRO A 173 15.59 -2.12 13.76
N HIS A 174 15.60 -1.19 14.72
CA HIS A 174 15.69 0.24 14.49
C HIS A 174 16.38 0.90 15.68
N ARG A 175 16.84 2.16 15.57
CA ARG A 175 17.23 2.90 16.78
C ARG A 175 15.94 3.45 17.42
N PRO A 176 15.68 3.23 18.72
CA PRO A 176 14.40 3.64 19.32
C PRO A 176 14.02 5.11 19.10
N LYS A 177 14.99 6.04 19.18
CA LYS A 177 14.76 7.48 18.97
C LYS A 177 14.40 7.86 17.53
N GLU A 178 14.64 6.98 16.58
CA GLU A 178 14.34 7.20 15.16
C GLU A 178 12.86 6.93 14.84
N LEU A 179 12.16 6.11 15.65
CA LEU A 179 10.75 5.86 15.43
C LEU A 179 9.96 7.17 15.50
N VAL A 180 9.16 7.43 14.47
CA VAL A 180 8.47 8.71 14.25
C VAL A 180 7.69 9.19 15.47
N PHE A 181 7.04 8.29 16.20
CA PHE A 181 6.31 8.64 17.44
C PHE A 181 7.22 9.13 18.56
N ARG A 182 8.41 8.55 18.72
CA ARG A 182 9.38 9.02 19.71
C ARG A 182 9.97 10.35 19.27
N TRP A 183 10.29 10.47 17.99
CA TRP A 183 10.80 11.73 17.41
C TRP A 183 9.80 12.89 17.57
N LEU A 184 8.51 12.65 17.34
CA LEU A 184 7.41 13.61 17.54
C LEU A 184 7.23 13.94 19.02
N SER A 185 7.17 12.92 19.88
CA SER A 185 7.02 13.09 21.34
C SER A 185 8.16 13.90 21.96
N GLU A 186 9.41 13.66 21.57
CA GLU A 186 10.59 14.42 22.04
C GLU A 186 10.48 15.91 21.69
N ARG A 187 9.80 16.25 20.58
CA ARG A 187 9.57 17.62 20.12
C ARG A 187 8.26 18.22 20.61
N ARG A 188 7.51 17.47 21.44
CA ARG A 188 6.17 17.86 21.92
C ARG A 188 5.19 18.15 20.77
N VAL A 189 5.33 17.44 19.64
CA VAL A 189 4.34 17.47 18.57
C VAL A 189 3.28 16.42 18.89
N PRO A 190 2.02 16.80 19.16
CA PRO A 190 0.98 15.84 19.49
C PRO A 190 0.64 14.99 18.27
N TRP A 191 0.47 13.69 18.49
CA TRP A 191 0.18 12.74 17.44
C TRP A 191 -0.83 11.69 17.88
N ARG A 192 -1.45 11.03 16.91
CA ARG A 192 -2.33 9.89 17.14
C ARG A 192 -2.11 8.81 16.09
N ALA A 193 -2.15 7.56 16.50
CA ALA A 193 -2.24 6.42 15.62
C ALA A 193 -3.60 5.76 15.80
N TYR A 194 -4.43 5.79 14.76
CA TYR A 194 -5.69 5.08 14.68
C TYR A 194 -5.48 3.78 13.93
N HIS A 195 -5.81 2.65 14.52
CA HIS A 195 -5.61 1.36 13.89
C HIS A 195 -6.89 0.53 13.89
N SER A 196 -7.08 -0.25 12.83
CA SER A 196 -7.92 -1.44 12.89
C SER A 196 -7.03 -2.63 13.25
N GLY A 197 -7.50 -3.50 14.14
CA GLY A 197 -6.75 -4.72 14.45
C GLY A 197 -5.44 -4.51 15.18
N LEU A 198 -4.49 -5.40 14.90
CA LEU A 198 -3.12 -5.30 15.40
C LEU A 198 -2.32 -4.34 14.52
N SER A 199 -1.92 -3.21 15.09
CA SER A 199 -1.11 -2.20 14.41
C SER A 199 0.26 -2.75 14.00
N PHE A 200 0.73 -2.48 12.77
CA PHE A 200 2.06 -2.88 12.30
C PHE A 200 3.17 -2.38 13.23
N PHE A 201 2.96 -1.22 13.87
CA PHE A 201 3.90 -0.68 14.83
C PHE A 201 4.24 -1.61 15.99
N SER A 202 3.40 -2.60 16.35
CA SER A 202 3.75 -3.59 17.39
C SER A 202 4.93 -4.49 17.02
N LEU A 203 5.28 -4.56 15.72
CA LEU A 203 6.44 -5.30 15.23
C LEU A 203 7.76 -4.56 15.47
N PHE A 204 7.73 -3.26 15.79
CA PHE A 204 8.93 -2.54 16.21
C PHE A 204 9.28 -2.88 17.66
N GLY A 205 10.57 -3.08 17.95
CA GLY A 205 11.02 -3.38 19.32
C GLY A 205 10.89 -2.22 20.28
N ASN A 206 10.62 -2.51 21.56
CA ASN A 206 10.54 -1.49 22.62
C ASN A 206 9.51 -0.38 22.31
N VAL A 207 8.31 -0.75 21.86
CA VAL A 207 7.22 0.21 21.55
C VAL A 207 5.92 -0.09 22.30
N LEU A 208 5.90 -1.10 23.17
CA LEU A 208 4.69 -1.48 23.91
C LEU A 208 4.16 -0.33 24.79
N ASP A 209 5.04 0.50 25.34
CA ASP A 209 4.66 1.73 26.05
C ASP A 209 3.90 2.73 25.16
N LEU A 210 4.23 2.78 23.87
CA LEU A 210 3.54 3.61 22.89
C LEU A 210 2.21 2.98 22.47
N VAL A 211 2.25 1.71 22.03
CA VAL A 211 1.10 0.99 21.46
C VAL A 211 0.00 0.76 22.49
N LEU A 212 0.34 0.57 23.77
CA LEU A 212 -0.64 0.47 24.86
C LEU A 212 -0.97 1.85 25.47
N GLY A 213 -0.28 2.90 25.02
CA GLY A 213 -0.47 4.27 25.49
C GLY A 213 -1.66 4.97 24.81
N PRO A 214 -2.03 6.16 25.31
CA PRO A 214 -3.20 6.91 24.82
C PRO A 214 -3.06 7.45 23.39
N GLY A 215 -1.85 7.40 22.82
CA GLY A 215 -1.55 7.79 21.44
C GLY A 215 -2.10 6.80 20.41
N PHE A 216 -2.27 5.53 20.79
CA PHE A 216 -2.87 4.50 19.95
C PHE A 216 -4.34 4.31 20.30
N ARG A 217 -5.21 4.35 19.29
CA ARG A 217 -6.65 4.22 19.45
C ARG A 217 -7.26 3.37 18.34
N ASN A 218 -8.41 2.76 18.64
CA ASN A 218 -9.19 2.10 17.61
C ASN A 218 -9.68 3.11 16.56
N VAL A 219 -9.61 2.76 15.27
CA VAL A 219 -10.03 3.63 14.17
C VAL A 219 -11.49 4.08 14.25
N ARG A 220 -12.38 3.31 14.89
CA ARG A 220 -13.78 3.69 15.12
C ARG A 220 -13.92 4.95 15.98
N SER A 221 -12.91 5.28 16.78
CA SER A 221 -12.90 6.50 17.59
C SER A 221 -12.54 7.75 16.79
N LEU A 222 -11.92 7.62 15.60
CA LEU A 222 -11.40 8.73 14.80
C LEU A 222 -12.46 9.83 14.59
N HIS A 223 -13.62 9.47 14.02
CA HIS A 223 -14.69 10.43 13.76
C HIS A 223 -15.12 11.18 15.03
N SER A 224 -15.30 10.46 16.15
CA SER A 224 -15.73 11.08 17.40
C SER A 224 -14.65 11.96 18.05
N ASP A 225 -13.37 11.63 17.85
CA ASP A 225 -12.25 12.42 18.35
C ASP A 225 -12.10 13.73 17.56
N MET A 226 -12.25 13.67 16.23
CA MET A 226 -12.19 14.85 15.35
C MET A 226 -13.30 15.86 15.62
N LEU A 227 -14.47 15.43 16.11
CA LEU A 227 -15.55 16.33 16.50
C LEU A 227 -15.34 16.98 17.88
N LYS A 228 -14.48 16.40 18.74
CA LYS A 228 -14.33 16.79 20.15
C LYS A 228 -13.09 17.61 20.44
N ALA A 229 -12.10 17.64 19.56
CA ALA A 229 -10.85 18.33 19.80
C ALA A 229 -10.98 19.82 19.41
N PRO A 230 -10.96 20.75 20.38
CA PRO A 230 -10.36 22.04 20.12
C PRO A 230 -9.19 22.26 21.08
N ASP A 231 -8.01 22.34 20.48
CA ASP A 231 -6.88 23.21 20.82
C ASP A 231 -5.73 22.72 21.72
N ALA A 232 -5.85 21.70 22.58
CA ALA A 232 -4.69 21.21 23.37
C ALA A 232 -4.24 19.77 23.08
N ASP A 233 -5.19 18.85 22.85
CA ASP A 233 -4.92 17.42 22.61
C ASP A 233 -5.10 17.00 21.15
N ASP A 234 -5.32 17.97 20.25
CA ASP A 234 -5.53 17.72 18.83
C ASP A 234 -4.23 17.22 18.18
N PRO A 235 -4.22 16.02 17.58
CA PRO A 235 -3.02 15.52 16.92
C PRO A 235 -2.67 16.36 15.70
N ARG A 236 -1.45 16.90 15.69
CA ARG A 236 -0.85 17.58 14.54
C ARG A 236 -0.36 16.58 13.48
N VAL A 237 -0.15 15.33 13.89
CA VAL A 237 0.17 14.21 12.98
C VAL A 237 -0.71 13.02 13.33
N ILE A 238 -1.45 12.52 12.35
CA ILE A 238 -2.34 11.38 12.47
C ILE A 238 -1.82 10.27 11.57
N PHE A 239 -1.69 9.06 12.11
CA PHE A 239 -1.44 7.84 11.37
C PHE A 239 -2.71 7.00 11.37
N ILE A 240 -3.06 6.44 10.22
CA ILE A 240 -4.20 5.53 10.06
C ILE A 240 -3.64 4.20 9.53
N GLU A 241 -3.80 3.16 10.33
CA GLU A 241 -3.35 1.81 10.05
C GLU A 241 -4.57 0.91 9.75
N PRO A 242 -4.58 0.21 8.61
CA PRO A 242 -5.63 -0.74 8.28
C PRO A 242 -5.54 -2.01 9.15
N GLU A 243 -6.55 -2.87 9.02
CA GLU A 243 -6.47 -4.25 9.46
C GLU A 243 -5.66 -5.03 8.42
N TYR A 244 -4.51 -5.54 8.83
CA TYR A 244 -3.60 -6.26 7.94
C TYR A 244 -4.07 -7.68 7.66
N GLY A 245 -4.07 -8.09 6.39
CA GLY A 245 -4.42 -9.45 5.95
C GLY A 245 -3.49 -10.52 6.49
N ASP A 246 -2.21 -10.18 6.65
CA ASP A 246 -1.18 -11.10 7.16
C ASP A 246 -1.00 -11.02 8.68
N SER A 247 -1.90 -10.31 9.37
CA SER A 247 -1.87 -10.27 10.83
C SER A 247 -2.16 -11.66 11.41
N PRO A 248 -1.42 -12.12 12.43
CA PRO A 248 -1.70 -13.39 13.11
C PRO A 248 -3.03 -13.36 13.90
N VAL A 249 -3.58 -12.18 14.13
CA VAL A 249 -4.83 -11.95 14.88
C VAL A 249 -5.66 -10.91 14.14
N HIS A 250 -6.90 -11.26 13.78
CA HIS A 250 -7.84 -10.34 13.15
C HIS A 250 -8.94 -9.90 14.12
N LEU A 251 -9.17 -8.59 14.22
CA LEU A 251 -10.27 -8.01 15.02
C LEU A 251 -11.38 -7.42 14.13
N ALA A 252 -11.11 -7.31 12.82
CA ALA A 252 -12.04 -6.92 11.78
C ALA A 252 -11.67 -7.61 10.46
N THR A 253 -12.46 -7.39 9.40
CA THR A 253 -12.11 -7.79 8.04
C THR A 253 -10.90 -6.98 7.58
N PRO A 254 -9.84 -7.61 7.03
CA PRO A 254 -8.71 -6.89 6.46
C PRO A 254 -9.13 -5.88 5.39
N ASN A 255 -8.50 -4.72 5.42
CA ASN A 255 -8.79 -3.58 4.55
C ASN A 255 -7.53 -2.77 4.19
N ASP A 256 -6.39 -3.43 4.20
CA ASP A 256 -5.07 -2.91 3.88
C ASP A 256 -4.75 -2.85 2.38
N ASN A 257 -5.67 -3.33 1.54
CA ASN A 257 -5.51 -3.45 0.09
C ASN A 257 -4.41 -4.43 -0.34
N HIS A 258 -4.00 -5.35 0.54
CA HIS A 258 -3.01 -6.38 0.25
C HIS A 258 -3.61 -7.49 -0.64
N PRO A 259 -3.05 -7.80 -1.82
CA PRO A 259 -3.43 -9.00 -2.59
C PRO A 259 -3.21 -10.28 -1.78
N PRO A 260 -4.03 -11.33 -1.86
CA PRO A 260 -5.04 -11.57 -2.86
C PRO A 260 -6.39 -10.91 -2.54
N LEU A 261 -6.50 -10.03 -1.55
CA LEU A 261 -7.78 -9.43 -1.19
C LEU A 261 -8.19 -8.32 -2.17
N VAL A 262 -9.50 -8.05 -2.19
CA VAL A 262 -10.12 -6.96 -2.97
C VAL A 262 -9.76 -5.60 -2.40
N ASP A 263 -9.68 -4.59 -3.27
CA ASP A 263 -9.56 -3.19 -2.82
C ASP A 263 -10.84 -2.77 -2.07
N GLY A 264 -10.68 -2.13 -0.90
CA GLY A 264 -11.79 -1.63 -0.10
C GLY A 264 -12.56 -2.66 0.75
N GLY A 265 -12.13 -3.92 0.79
CA GLY A 265 -12.80 -4.96 1.58
C GLY A 265 -14.15 -5.40 0.99
N SER A 266 -14.54 -6.65 1.23
CA SER A 266 -15.63 -7.35 0.53
C SER A 266 -17.08 -6.82 0.72
N ASP A 267 -17.27 -5.64 1.34
CA ASP A 267 -18.59 -5.17 1.79
C ASP A 267 -19.16 -3.94 1.06
N ALA A 268 -18.41 -3.28 0.17
CA ALA A 268 -18.91 -2.05 -0.46
C ALA A 268 -19.98 -2.28 -1.56
N THR A 269 -20.15 -3.50 -2.08
CA THR A 269 -21.07 -3.77 -3.21
C THR A 269 -22.34 -4.55 -2.85
N ARG A 270 -22.53 -4.98 -1.59
CA ARG A 270 -23.72 -5.77 -1.17
C ARG A 270 -24.85 -5.01 -0.45
N SER A 271 -24.67 -3.74 -0.09
CA SER A 271 -25.68 -2.98 0.68
C SER A 271 -26.61 -2.07 -0.15
N GLY A 272 -26.54 -2.12 -1.49
CA GLY A 272 -27.37 -1.30 -2.40
C GLY A 272 -28.76 -1.84 -2.75
N GLY A 273 -29.24 -2.89 -2.08
CA GLY A 273 -30.58 -3.45 -2.28
C GLY A 273 -31.66 -2.66 -1.55
N LEU A 274 -31.98 -1.45 -2.04
CA LEU A 274 -33.10 -0.66 -1.54
C LEU A 274 -34.43 -1.37 -1.79
N HIS A 275 -35.07 -1.79 -0.70
CA HIS A 275 -36.50 -2.04 -0.62
C HIS A 275 -37.29 -0.89 -1.27
N ARG A 276 -37.91 -1.16 -2.42
CA ARG A 276 -39.09 -0.40 -2.83
C ARG A 276 -40.31 -1.10 -2.24
N GLN A 277 -40.85 -0.53 -1.16
CA GLN A 277 -42.26 -0.64 -0.85
C GLN A 277 -42.98 0.49 -1.59
N GLY A 278 -44.07 0.13 -2.25
CA GLY A 278 -44.94 0.94 -3.08
C GLY A 278 -45.80 0.02 -3.92
#